data_AF-A0A2N0QJR7-F1
#
_entry.id   AF-A0A2N0QJR7-F1
#
_cell.length_a   1.000
_cell.length_b   1.000
_cell.length_c   1.000
_cell.angle_alpha   90.00
_cell.angle_beta   90.00
_cell.angle_gamma   90.00
#
_symmetry.space_group_name_H-M   'P 1'
#
loop_
_entity.id
_entity.type
_entity.pdbx_description
1 polymer ?
#
loop_
_entity_poly.entity_id
_entity_poly.type
_entity_poly.pdbx_seq_one_letter_code
_entity_poly.pdbx_strand_id
1 'polypeptide(L)'
;MGIAAQLIDKVGFPVTSLTQMLLVLILFGIGTDYNILLFNRFKEELSKGHSVDDSIVNTYKTAGKTIAYSILTVFIAFLALVFSESPIYQSGVVVVIGVTILLLEILTLTPFIMKVLGKNIFWPSKNTEGHKDNKFWEKTSSFGTKHPIIITIIILAIIGPMIFLHKEKLNFDTVGELGDSYPSSKAINLVAEHFGKGQAMPATV
;
A
#
# COMPACT_ATOMS: atom_id res chain seq x y z
N MET A 1 -7.67 -21.16 -0.16
CA MET A 1 -8.38 -19.87 -0.03
C MET A 1 -8.01 -19.28 1.32
N GLY A 2 -7.31 -18.15 1.39
CA GLY A 2 -6.88 -17.56 2.67
C GLY A 2 -8.04 -17.08 3.54
N ILE A 3 -7.77 -16.78 4.82
CA ILE A 3 -8.79 -16.33 5.79
C ILE A 3 -9.55 -15.10 5.28
N ALA A 4 -8.85 -14.18 4.61
CA ALA A 4 -9.47 -13.03 3.96
C ALA A 4 -10.49 -13.44 2.88
N ALA A 5 -10.13 -14.38 1.99
CA ALA A 5 -11.03 -14.87 0.94
C ALA A 5 -12.29 -15.55 1.52
N GLN A 6 -12.16 -16.30 2.61
CA GLN A 6 -13.30 -16.92 3.28
C GLN A 6 -14.23 -15.92 3.98
N LEU A 7 -13.67 -14.85 4.55
CA LEU A 7 -14.46 -13.75 5.10
C LEU A 7 -15.18 -12.97 4.01
N ILE A 8 -14.52 -12.76 2.88
CA ILE A 8 -15.07 -12.10 1.69
C ILE A 8 -16.28 -12.86 1.14
N ASP A 9 -16.16 -14.18 0.96
CA ASP A 9 -17.26 -15.04 0.50
C ASP A 9 -18.49 -14.96 1.42
N LYS A 10 -18.29 -14.71 2.72
CA LYS A 10 -19.38 -14.55 3.70
C LYS A 10 -20.04 -13.18 3.69
N VAL A 11 -19.34 -12.12 3.31
CA VAL A 11 -19.87 -10.74 3.34
C VAL A 11 -20.68 -10.42 2.07
N GLY A 12 -20.54 -11.22 0.99
CA GLY A 12 -21.41 -11.11 -0.18
C GLY A 12 -21.16 -9.87 -1.05
N PHE A 13 -20.02 -9.19 -0.89
CA PHE A 13 -19.61 -8.11 -1.79
C PHE A 13 -19.05 -8.67 -3.10
N PRO A 14 -19.27 -7.98 -4.24
CA PRO A 14 -18.63 -8.35 -5.49
C PRO A 14 -17.11 -8.22 -5.33
N VAL A 15 -16.38 -9.31 -5.51
CA VAL A 15 -14.91 -9.29 -5.52
C VAL A 15 -14.40 -9.75 -6.87
N THR A 16 -13.51 -8.94 -7.44
CA THR A 16 -12.89 -9.18 -8.73
C THR A 16 -11.45 -9.67 -8.55
N SER A 17 -10.92 -10.38 -9.55
CA SER A 17 -9.50 -10.81 -9.56
C SER A 17 -8.54 -9.62 -9.39
N LEU A 18 -8.88 -8.46 -9.96
CA LEU A 18 -8.12 -7.22 -9.80
C LEU A 18 -8.06 -6.79 -8.34
N THR A 19 -9.20 -6.74 -7.66
CA THR A 19 -9.24 -6.34 -6.24
C THR A 19 -8.59 -7.33 -5.30
N GLN A 20 -8.64 -8.63 -5.61
CA GLN A 20 -7.90 -9.63 -4.86
C GLN A 20 -6.38 -9.43 -4.98
N MET A 21 -5.90 -9.13 -6.19
CA MET A 21 -4.49 -8.79 -6.41
C MET A 21 -4.11 -7.52 -5.64
N LEU A 22 -4.91 -6.46 -5.73
CA LEU A 22 -4.68 -5.20 -5.02
C LEU A 22 -4.65 -5.40 -3.50
N LEU A 23 -5.56 -6.20 -2.95
CA LEU A 23 -5.60 -6.54 -1.53
C LEU A 23 -4.25 -7.12 -1.08
N VAL A 24 -3.72 -8.11 -1.79
CA VAL A 24 -2.44 -8.74 -1.46
C VAL A 24 -1.30 -7.73 -1.56
N LEU A 25 -1.24 -6.96 -2.64
CA LEU A 25 -0.18 -5.95 -2.85
C LEU A 25 -0.18 -4.90 -1.75
N ILE A 26 -1.36 -4.37 -1.41
CA ILE A 26 -1.51 -3.34 -0.37
C ILE A 26 -1.12 -3.90 0.99
N LEU A 27 -1.70 -5.04 1.41
CA LEU A 27 -1.42 -5.63 2.73
C LEU A 27 0.03 -6.03 2.89
N PHE A 28 0.65 -6.58 1.84
CA PHE A 28 2.05 -6.94 1.87
C PHE A 28 2.94 -5.70 2.01
N GLY A 29 2.68 -4.64 1.22
CA GLY A 29 3.44 -3.39 1.30
C GLY A 29 3.31 -2.71 2.67
N ILE A 30 2.10 -2.27 3.01
CA ILE A 30 1.90 -1.49 4.23
C ILE A 30 2.12 -2.33 5.49
N GLY A 31 1.76 -3.62 5.47
CA GLY A 31 1.93 -4.49 6.63
C GLY A 31 3.39 -4.79 6.93
N THR A 32 4.22 -4.94 5.90
CA THR A 32 5.67 -5.09 6.08
C THR A 32 6.29 -3.80 6.61
N ASP A 33 5.92 -2.65 6.03
CA ASP A 33 6.45 -1.34 6.44
C ASP A 33 6.11 -1.02 7.90
N TYR A 34 4.89 -1.30 8.35
CA TYR A 34 4.49 -1.08 9.75
C TYR A 34 5.23 -2.01 10.71
N ASN A 35 5.41 -3.28 10.36
CA ASN A 35 6.17 -4.22 11.19
C ASN A 35 7.66 -3.82 11.26
N ILE A 36 8.27 -3.38 10.14
CA ILE A 36 9.63 -2.86 10.13
C ILE A 36 9.75 -1.64 11.06
N LEU A 37 8.83 -0.68 10.96
CA LEU A 37 8.83 0.51 11.81
C LEU A 37 8.71 0.16 13.31
N LEU A 38 7.80 -0.77 13.64
CA LEU A 38 7.62 -1.26 15.00
C LEU A 38 8.85 -1.98 15.54
N PHE A 39 9.43 -2.89 14.77
CA PHE A 39 10.62 -3.62 15.20
C PHE A 39 11.84 -2.72 15.31
N ASN A 40 12.01 -1.75 14.42
CA ASN A 40 13.08 -0.76 14.53
C ASN A 40 12.92 0.07 15.81
N ARG A 41 11.70 0.51 16.12
CA ARG A 41 11.46 1.27 17.36
C ARG A 41 11.63 0.40 18.61
N PHE A 42 11.22 -0.86 18.57
CA PHE A 42 11.46 -1.82 19.65
C PHE A 42 12.96 -2.06 19.87
N LYS A 43 13.73 -2.16 18.78
CA LYS A 43 15.19 -2.26 18.82
C LYS A 43 15.83 -1.04 19.48
N GLU A 44 15.37 0.17 19.15
CA GLU A 44 15.82 1.43 19.76
C GLU A 44 15.51 1.48 21.26
N GLU A 45 14.36 0.98 21.71
CA GLU A 45 14.02 0.96 23.13
C GLU A 45 14.84 -0.08 23.90
N LEU A 46 15.13 -1.24 23.30
CA LEU A 46 16.02 -2.25 23.88
C LEU A 46 17.47 -1.76 23.98
N SER A 47 17.92 -0.93 23.03
CA SER A 47 19.28 -0.39 23.02
C SER A 47 19.53 0.62 24.15
N LYS A 48 18.47 1.28 24.62
CA LYS A 48 18.49 2.16 25.80
C LYS A 48 18.58 1.41 27.13
N GLY A 49 18.55 0.07 27.11
CA GLY A 49 18.68 -0.77 28.30
C GLY A 49 17.37 -1.06 29.03
N HIS A 50 16.21 -0.75 28.42
CA HIS A 50 14.90 -1.09 28.99
C HIS A 50 14.65 -2.62 29.01
N SER A 51 13.75 -3.06 29.89
CA SER A 51 13.25 -4.45 29.90
C SER A 51 12.41 -4.73 28.64
N VAL A 52 12.22 -6.01 28.28
CA VAL A 52 11.45 -6.37 27.08
C VAL A 52 10.02 -5.82 27.16
N ASP A 53 9.35 -5.98 28.30
CA ASP A 53 7.99 -5.47 28.50
C ASP A 53 7.93 -3.94 28.43
N ASP A 54 8.89 -3.23 29.04
CA ASP A 54 8.94 -1.76 28.98
C ASP A 54 9.22 -1.26 27.55
N SER A 55 10.12 -1.93 26.83
CA SER A 55 10.42 -1.62 25.42
C SER A 55 9.20 -1.80 24.53
N ILE A 56 8.39 -2.84 24.74
CA ILE A 56 7.12 -3.02 24.02
C ILE A 56 6.19 -1.84 24.34
N VAL A 57 5.95 -1.54 25.61
CA VAL A 57 5.05 -0.45 26.01
C VAL A 57 5.48 0.90 25.42
N ASN A 58 6.76 1.24 25.50
CA ASN A 58 7.27 2.49 24.94
C ASN A 58 7.16 2.54 23.41
N THR A 59 7.39 1.41 22.74
CA THR A 59 7.23 1.28 21.28
C THR A 59 5.80 1.60 20.86
N TYR A 60 4.80 1.01 21.54
CA TYR A 60 3.40 1.27 21.22
C TYR A 60 2.94 2.69 21.60
N LYS A 61 3.50 3.28 22.66
CA LYS A 61 3.22 4.68 23.03
C LYS A 61 3.66 5.67 21.95
N THR A 62 4.73 5.39 21.20
CA THR A 62 5.22 6.27 20.13
C THR A 62 4.84 5.77 18.74
N ALA A 63 5.44 4.68 18.28
CA ALA A 63 5.27 4.18 16.91
C ALA A 63 3.90 3.52 16.72
N GLY A 64 3.42 2.79 17.72
CA GLY A 64 2.12 2.12 17.65
C GLY A 64 0.96 3.09 17.41
N LYS A 65 0.95 4.25 18.10
CA LYS A 65 -0.05 5.30 17.86
C LYS A 65 0.01 5.85 16.43
N THR A 66 1.20 6.16 15.93
CA THR A 66 1.39 6.67 14.57
C THR A 66 0.89 5.68 13.52
N ILE A 67 1.19 4.40 13.70
CA ILE A 67 0.74 3.33 12.80
C ILE A 67 -0.78 3.16 12.86
N ALA A 68 -1.38 3.18 14.05
CA ALA A 68 -2.83 3.09 14.20
C ALA A 68 -3.56 4.21 13.45
N TYR A 69 -3.04 5.46 13.51
CA TYR A 69 -3.60 6.57 12.73
C TYR A 69 -3.43 6.33 11.22
N SER A 70 -2.27 5.87 10.76
CA SER A 70 -2.05 5.55 9.35
C SER A 70 -3.02 4.47 8.84
N ILE A 71 -3.18 3.38 9.58
CA ILE A 71 -4.14 2.32 9.26
C ILE A 71 -5.57 2.86 9.20
N LEU A 72 -5.96 3.71 10.15
CA LEU A 72 -7.28 4.31 10.17
C LEU A 72 -7.54 5.19 8.93
N THR A 73 -6.53 5.95 8.47
CA THR A 73 -6.68 6.75 7.25
C THR A 73 -6.91 5.89 6.00
N VAL A 74 -6.18 4.77 5.88
CA VAL A 74 -6.36 3.81 4.79
C VAL A 74 -7.75 3.16 4.88
N PHE A 75 -8.15 2.75 6.09
CA PHE A 75 -9.47 2.18 6.35
C PHE A 75 -10.59 3.12 5.88
N ILE A 76 -10.55 4.39 6.27
CA ILE A 76 -11.57 5.38 5.89
C ILE A 76 -11.55 5.62 4.36
N ALA A 77 -10.37 5.72 3.75
CA ALA A 77 -10.23 5.94 2.31
C ALA A 77 -10.86 4.81 1.48
N PHE A 78 -10.61 3.56 1.85
CA PHE A 78 -11.21 2.40 1.16
C PHE A 78 -12.68 2.19 1.53
N LEU A 79 -13.10 2.55 2.74
CA LEU A 79 -14.50 2.51 3.14
C LEU A 79 -15.36 3.49 2.33
N ALA A 80 -14.80 4.64 1.94
CA ALA A 80 -15.50 5.61 1.09
C ALA A 80 -15.91 5.03 -0.28
N LEU A 81 -15.25 3.97 -0.76
CA LEU A 81 -15.59 3.29 -2.01
C LEU A 81 -16.96 2.59 -1.98
N VAL A 82 -17.55 2.39 -0.78
CA VAL A 82 -18.93 1.89 -0.65
C VAL A 82 -19.92 2.79 -1.41
N PHE A 83 -19.65 4.09 -1.49
CA PHE A 83 -20.48 5.07 -2.20
C PHE A 83 -20.25 5.11 -3.72
N SER A 84 -19.37 4.27 -4.27
CA SER A 84 -19.12 4.23 -5.71
C SER A 84 -20.23 3.49 -6.46
N GLU A 85 -20.64 4.05 -7.60
CA GLU A 85 -21.63 3.43 -8.51
C GLU A 85 -21.02 2.33 -9.41
N SER A 86 -19.68 2.28 -9.54
CA SER A 86 -19.00 1.28 -10.36
C SER A 86 -18.70 0.02 -9.55
N PRO A 87 -19.13 -1.17 -10.00
CA PRO A 87 -18.85 -2.44 -9.31
C PRO A 87 -17.35 -2.71 -9.12
N ILE A 88 -16.51 -2.25 -10.07
CA ILE A 88 -15.05 -2.41 -10.00
C ILE A 88 -14.50 -1.60 -8.82
N TYR A 89 -14.90 -0.35 -8.66
CA TYR A 89 -14.43 0.48 -7.55
C TYR A 89 -15.06 0.07 -6.21
N GLN A 90 -16.34 -0.29 -6.21
CA GLN A 90 -17.03 -0.80 -5.01
C GLN A 90 -16.38 -2.09 -4.49
N SER A 91 -15.88 -2.96 -5.38
CA SER A 91 -15.13 -4.16 -4.97
C SER A 91 -13.84 -3.85 -4.19
N GLY A 92 -13.33 -2.62 -4.26
CA GLY A 92 -12.17 -2.16 -3.49
C GLY A 92 -12.40 -2.10 -1.98
N VAL A 93 -13.66 -2.11 -1.53
CA VAL A 93 -14.04 -2.19 -0.10
C VAL A 93 -13.47 -3.45 0.57
N VAL A 94 -13.13 -4.48 -0.21
CA VAL A 94 -12.43 -5.68 0.26
C VAL A 94 -11.16 -5.37 1.08
N VAL A 95 -10.47 -4.26 0.75
CA VAL A 95 -9.25 -3.82 1.42
C VAL A 95 -9.51 -3.44 2.88
N VAL A 96 -10.72 -2.97 3.20
CA VAL A 96 -11.14 -2.63 4.57
C VAL A 96 -11.03 -3.84 5.51
N ILE A 97 -11.44 -5.02 5.03
CA ILE A 97 -11.31 -6.29 5.79
C ILE A 97 -9.83 -6.61 6.02
N GLY A 98 -9.01 -6.50 4.98
CA GLY A 98 -7.57 -6.72 5.07
C GLY A 98 -6.89 -5.81 6.09
N VAL A 99 -7.19 -4.51 6.02
CA VAL A 99 -6.62 -3.49 6.90
C VAL A 99 -7.08 -3.68 8.34
N THR A 100 -8.31 -4.15 8.55
CA THR A 100 -8.82 -4.51 9.89
C THR A 100 -8.06 -5.70 10.47
N ILE A 101 -7.81 -6.73 9.67
CA ILE A 101 -7.00 -7.89 10.07
C ILE A 101 -5.56 -7.43 10.38
N LEU A 102 -5.00 -6.54 9.57
CA LEU A 102 -3.66 -5.98 9.82
C LEU A 102 -3.60 -5.19 11.13
N LEU A 103 -4.63 -4.41 11.46
CA LEU A 103 -4.71 -3.73 12.75
C LEU A 103 -4.71 -4.73 13.92
N LEU A 104 -5.47 -5.81 13.80
CA LEU A 104 -5.52 -6.86 14.81
C LEU A 104 -4.16 -7.57 14.94
N GLU A 105 -3.50 -7.86 13.81
CA GLU A 105 -2.16 -8.45 13.76
C GLU A 105 -1.17 -7.58 14.54
N ILE A 106 -1.14 -6.28 14.25
CA ILE A 106 -0.25 -5.33 14.92
C ILE A 106 -0.55 -5.20 16.41
N LEU A 107 -1.82 -5.25 16.83
CA LEU A 107 -2.17 -5.10 18.24
C LEU A 107 -1.99 -6.38 19.06
N THR A 108 -1.94 -7.55 18.42
CA THR A 108 -1.98 -8.84 19.13
C THR A 108 -0.79 -9.74 18.80
N LEU A 109 -0.54 -10.02 17.53
CA LEU A 109 0.49 -10.96 17.09
C LEU A 109 1.89 -10.33 17.19
N THR A 110 2.06 -9.12 16.70
CA THR A 110 3.35 -8.40 16.75
C THR A 110 3.89 -8.27 18.19
N PRO A 111 3.14 -7.80 19.21
CA PRO A 111 3.67 -7.70 20.57
C PRO A 111 3.89 -9.08 21.20
N PHE A 112 3.09 -10.09 20.83
CA PHE A 112 3.33 -11.47 21.25
C PHE A 112 4.69 -11.98 20.75
N ILE A 113 5.01 -11.76 19.46
CA ILE A 113 6.29 -12.14 18.88
C ILE A 113 7.44 -11.37 19.54
N MET A 114 7.29 -10.06 19.76
CA MET A 114 8.29 -9.25 20.48
C MET A 114 8.56 -9.77 21.89
N LYS A 115 7.51 -10.22 22.61
CA LYS A 115 7.65 -10.75 23.96
C LYS A 115 8.33 -12.11 23.99
N VAL A 116 7.96 -13.01 23.09
CA VAL A 116 8.49 -14.38 23.03
C VAL A 116 9.94 -14.40 22.54
N LEU A 117 10.26 -13.65 21.49
CA LEU A 117 11.60 -13.65 20.90
C LEU A 117 12.53 -12.63 21.56
N GLY A 118 12.01 -11.55 22.14
CA GLY A 118 12.79 -10.53 22.84
C GLY A 118 13.96 -10.03 21.99
N LYS A 119 15.18 -10.16 22.54
CA LYS A 119 16.42 -9.74 21.87
C LYS A 119 16.84 -10.65 20.71
N ASN A 120 16.33 -11.89 20.64
CA ASN A 120 16.71 -12.86 19.61
C ASN A 120 16.13 -12.53 18.23
N ILE A 121 15.10 -11.68 18.17
CA ILE A 121 14.49 -11.23 16.90
C ILE A 121 15.49 -10.51 15.99
N PHE A 122 16.57 -9.94 16.55
CA PHE A 122 17.57 -9.18 15.80
C PHE A 122 18.85 -9.97 15.47
N TRP A 123 18.88 -11.28 15.76
CA TRP A 123 20.01 -12.12 15.35
C TRP A 123 20.11 -12.18 13.81
N PRO A 124 21.29 -12.04 13.18
CA PRO A 124 22.66 -12.03 13.74
C PRO A 124 23.22 -10.64 14.11
N SER A 125 22.45 -9.57 13.85
CA SER A 125 22.92 -8.19 14.05
C SER A 125 22.89 -7.80 15.53
N LYS A 126 24.06 -7.86 16.20
CA LYS A 126 24.23 -7.43 17.59
C LYS A 126 24.27 -5.90 17.77
N ASN A 127 24.32 -5.13 16.67
CA ASN A 127 24.35 -3.69 16.75
C ASN A 127 22.96 -3.13 17.00
N THR A 128 22.74 -2.72 18.25
CA THR A 128 21.55 -2.03 18.75
C THR A 128 21.69 -0.51 18.68
N GLU A 129 22.85 0.01 18.25
CA GLU A 129 23.03 1.44 17.99
C GLU A 129 22.02 1.89 16.93
N GLY A 130 21.26 2.95 17.23
CA GLY A 130 20.37 3.62 16.30
C GLY A 130 21.10 4.02 15.01
N HIS A 131 20.35 4.26 13.94
CA HIS A 131 20.94 4.62 12.65
C HIS A 131 21.94 5.77 12.84
N LYS A 132 23.21 5.58 12.46
CA LYS A 132 24.19 6.67 12.48
C LYS A 132 23.73 7.72 11.48
N ASP A 133 23.64 8.98 11.91
CA ASP A 133 23.23 10.09 11.07
C ASP A 133 24.11 10.14 9.81
N ASN A 134 23.48 9.90 8.66
CA ASN A 134 24.14 10.03 7.39
C ASN A 134 24.20 11.52 7.03
N LYS A 135 25.41 12.06 6.92
CA LYS A 135 25.65 13.46 6.53
C LYS A 135 24.96 13.85 5.23
N PHE A 136 24.74 12.90 4.33
CA PHE A 136 23.97 13.13 3.10
C PHE A 136 22.48 13.45 3.40
N TRP A 137 21.85 12.65 4.25
CA TRP A 137 20.44 12.83 4.66
C TRP A 137 20.28 14.10 5.51
N GLU A 138 21.21 14.37 6.41
CA GLU A 138 21.25 15.60 7.22
C GLU A 138 21.35 16.85 6.33
N LYS A 139 22.27 16.86 5.35
CA LYS A 139 22.46 17.99 4.44
C LYS A 139 21.24 18.22 3.56
N THR A 140 20.65 17.14 3.04
CA THR A 140 19.47 17.21 2.17
C THR A 140 18.24 17.70 2.95
N SER A 141 18.04 17.19 4.18
CA SER A 141 16.95 17.65 5.06
C SER A 141 17.14 19.10 5.49
N SER A 142 18.37 19.53 5.81
CA SER A 142 18.66 20.93 6.18
C SER A 142 18.47 21.88 5.00
N PHE A 143 18.82 21.49 3.78
CA PHE A 143 18.56 22.29 2.60
C PHE A 143 17.04 22.43 2.36
N GLY A 144 16.32 21.31 2.53
CA GLY A 144 14.88 21.18 2.67
C GLY A 144 14.21 22.30 3.46
N THR A 145 14.60 22.38 4.73
CA THR A 145 14.00 23.28 5.72
C THR A 145 14.50 24.72 5.62
N LYS A 146 15.73 24.96 5.12
CA LYS A 146 16.27 26.32 4.96
C LYS A 146 15.70 27.06 3.75
N HIS A 147 15.31 26.34 2.69
CA HIS A 147 14.82 26.94 1.45
C HIS A 147 13.46 26.37 1.01
N PRO A 148 12.41 26.47 1.84
CA PRO A 148 11.11 25.85 1.56
C PRO A 148 10.43 26.41 0.29
N ILE A 149 10.57 27.72 0.04
CA ILE A 149 9.98 28.36 -1.16
C ILE A 149 10.68 27.87 -2.43
N ILE A 150 12.02 27.82 -2.44
CA ILE A 150 12.80 27.37 -3.61
C ILE A 150 12.44 25.93 -3.95
N ILE A 151 12.34 25.05 -2.96
CA ILE A 151 11.99 23.64 -3.15
C ILE A 151 10.57 23.48 -3.65
N THR A 152 9.62 24.25 -3.11
CA THR A 152 8.23 24.26 -3.59
C THR A 152 8.17 24.69 -5.06
N ILE A 153 8.92 25.73 -5.45
CA ILE A 153 9.00 26.18 -6.85
C ILE A 153 9.61 25.10 -7.74
N ILE A 154 10.69 24.43 -7.32
CA ILE A 154 11.31 23.35 -8.09
C ILE A 154 10.31 22.20 -8.30
N ILE A 155 9.60 21.78 -7.24
CA ILE A 155 8.59 20.72 -7.34
C ILE A 155 7.47 21.13 -8.31
N LEU A 156 6.98 22.36 -8.22
CA LEU A 156 5.96 22.89 -9.13
C LEU A 156 6.48 23.01 -10.58
N ALA A 157 7.75 23.36 -10.78
CA ALA A 157 8.35 23.45 -12.09
C ALA A 157 8.54 22.07 -12.75
N ILE A 158 8.70 21.00 -11.95
CA ILE A 158 8.80 19.62 -12.46
C ILE A 158 7.41 19.02 -12.69
N ILE A 159 6.51 19.13 -11.70
CA ILE A 159 5.18 18.49 -11.74
C ILE A 159 4.20 19.31 -12.60
N GLY A 160 4.26 20.63 -12.54
CA GLY A 160 3.34 21.53 -13.22
C GLY A 160 3.24 21.25 -14.72
N PRO A 161 4.36 21.21 -15.47
CA PRO A 161 4.32 20.87 -16.89
C PRO A 161 3.72 19.49 -17.16
N MET A 162 3.98 18.48 -16.32
CA MET A 162 3.36 17.16 -16.50
C MET A 162 1.85 17.23 -16.42
N ILE A 163 1.28 18.00 -15.48
CA ILE A 163 -0.17 18.15 -15.34
C ILE A 163 -0.78 18.83 -16.58
N PHE A 164 -0.15 19.88 -17.10
CA PHE A 164 -0.68 20.61 -18.26
C PHE A 164 -0.45 19.91 -19.59
N LEU A 165 0.60 19.10 -19.70
CA LEU A 165 0.95 18.37 -20.91
C LEU A 165 0.29 16.99 -20.99
N HIS A 166 -0.16 16.40 -19.88
CA HIS A 166 -0.94 15.16 -19.90
C HIS A 166 -2.34 15.41 -20.45
N LYS A 167 -2.56 14.99 -21.70
CA LYS A 167 -3.91 14.84 -22.26
C LYS A 167 -4.29 13.37 -22.20
N GLU A 168 -4.85 12.97 -21.05
CA GLU A 168 -5.43 11.64 -20.89
C GLU A 168 -6.58 11.46 -21.88
N LYS A 169 -6.48 10.44 -22.74
CA LYS A 169 -7.61 9.95 -23.54
C LYS A 169 -8.14 8.73 -22.80
N LEU A 170 -9.34 8.83 -22.26
CA LEU A 170 -10.03 7.69 -21.66
C LEU A 170 -10.10 6.57 -22.70
N ASN A 171 -9.41 5.47 -22.42
CA ASN A 171 -9.38 4.29 -23.25
C ASN A 171 -9.97 3.12 -22.45
N PHE A 172 -10.97 2.46 -23.02
CA PHE A 172 -11.61 1.28 -22.43
C PHE A 172 -11.32 0.01 -23.25
N ASP A 173 -10.33 0.08 -24.15
CA ASP A 173 -9.90 -1.04 -24.98
C ASP A 173 -8.99 -2.00 -24.21
N THR A 174 -9.63 -2.89 -23.44
CA THR A 174 -8.96 -3.97 -22.69
C THR A 174 -8.22 -4.96 -23.59
N VAL A 175 -8.59 -5.09 -24.87
CA VAL A 175 -7.89 -5.97 -25.82
C VAL A 175 -6.61 -5.28 -26.33
N GLY A 176 -6.69 -3.98 -26.60
CA GLY A 176 -5.53 -3.15 -26.90
C GLY A 176 -4.50 -3.11 -25.75
N GLU A 177 -4.94 -3.14 -24.50
CA GLU A 177 -4.06 -3.20 -23.31
C GLU A 177 -3.20 -4.47 -23.25
N LEU A 178 -3.71 -5.59 -23.76
CA LEU A 178 -2.98 -6.86 -23.80
C LEU A 178 -1.86 -6.88 -24.87
N GLY A 179 -1.92 -5.94 -25.83
CA GLY A 179 -1.02 -5.86 -26.98
C GLY A 179 -1.15 -7.03 -27.95
N ASP A 180 -0.39 -6.99 -29.04
CA ASP A 180 -0.43 -8.01 -30.10
C ASP A 180 0.41 -9.27 -29.79
N SER A 181 0.83 -9.46 -28.54
CA SER A 181 1.69 -10.58 -28.14
C SER A 181 0.92 -11.90 -28.04
N TYR A 182 -0.38 -11.85 -27.79
CA TYR A 182 -1.21 -13.03 -27.51
C TYR A 182 -2.02 -13.48 -28.74
N PRO A 183 -2.15 -14.79 -28.99
CA PRO A 183 -2.97 -15.30 -30.10
C PRO A 183 -4.43 -14.85 -30.02
N SER A 184 -4.97 -14.69 -28.81
CA SER A 184 -6.35 -14.23 -28.57
C SER A 184 -6.57 -12.76 -28.93
N SER A 185 -5.63 -11.86 -28.59
CA SER A 185 -5.73 -10.44 -28.96
C SER A 185 -5.56 -10.26 -30.47
N LYS A 186 -4.63 -10.99 -31.10
CA LYS A 186 -4.49 -11.01 -32.57
C LYS A 186 -5.76 -11.46 -33.27
N ALA A 187 -6.43 -12.50 -32.79
CA ALA A 187 -7.67 -12.99 -33.38
C ALA A 187 -8.79 -11.95 -33.30
N ILE A 188 -8.94 -11.28 -32.16
CA ILE A 188 -9.93 -10.20 -31.99
C ILE A 188 -9.61 -9.00 -32.90
N ASN A 189 -8.34 -8.61 -32.97
CA ASN A 189 -7.89 -7.52 -33.85
C ASN A 189 -8.12 -7.84 -35.32
N LEU A 190 -7.86 -9.08 -35.75
CA LEU A 190 -8.09 -9.54 -37.13
C LEU A 190 -9.57 -9.50 -37.50
N VAL A 191 -10.45 -9.90 -36.58
CA VAL A 191 -11.92 -9.82 -36.76
C VAL A 191 -12.37 -8.36 -36.85
N ALA A 192 -11.86 -7.48 -35.97
CA ALA A 192 -12.17 -6.06 -36.01
C ALA A 192 -11.69 -5.37 -37.30
N GLU A 193 -10.57 -5.83 -37.88
CA GLU A 193 -10.04 -5.34 -39.16
C GLU A 193 -10.92 -5.78 -40.34
N HIS A 194 -11.36 -7.03 -40.38
CA HIS A 194 -12.15 -7.57 -41.50
C HIS A 194 -13.63 -7.17 -41.48
N PHE A 195 -14.23 -7.02 -40.30
CA PHE A 195 -15.66 -6.71 -40.15
C PHE A 195 -15.93 -5.26 -39.73
N GLY A 196 -14.89 -4.46 -39.46
CA GLY A 196 -15.01 -3.07 -39.04
C GLY A 196 -15.21 -2.89 -37.53
N LYS A 197 -14.75 -1.73 -37.02
CA LYS A 197 -14.81 -1.40 -35.58
C LYS A 197 -16.28 -1.32 -35.12
N GLY A 198 -16.61 -2.03 -34.04
CA GLY A 198 -17.96 -2.10 -33.47
C GLY A 198 -18.83 -3.27 -33.96
N GLN A 199 -18.37 -4.09 -34.92
CA GLN A 199 -19.09 -5.33 -35.27
C GLN A 199 -18.69 -6.53 -34.41
N ALA A 200 -17.43 -6.62 -33.99
CA ALA A 200 -16.93 -7.65 -33.07
C ALA A 200 -17.40 -7.41 -31.62
N MET A 201 -17.56 -6.15 -31.24
CA MET A 201 -18.04 -5.70 -29.93
C MET A 201 -19.05 -4.55 -30.13
N PRO A 202 -20.31 -4.86 -30.49
CA PRO A 202 -21.32 -3.84 -30.71
C PRO A 202 -21.70 -3.15 -29.41
N ALA A 203 -21.56 -1.83 -29.38
CA ALA A 203 -22.11 -1.00 -28.31
C ALA A 203 -23.61 -0.84 -28.56
N THR A 204 -24.42 -1.31 -27.63
CA THR A 204 -25.85 -0.94 -27.59
C THR A 204 -25.91 0.40 -26.86
N VAL A 205 -26.29 1.45 -27.58
CA VAL A 205 -26.48 2.80 -27.02
C VAL A 205 -27.92 2.95 -26.55
#